data_AF-A0A7R6SS63-F1
#
_entry.id   AF-A0A7R6SS63-F1
#
_cell.length_a   1.000
_cell.length_b   1.000
_cell.length_c   1.000
_cell.angle_alpha   90.00
_cell.angle_beta   90.00
_cell.angle_gamma   90.00
#
_symmetry.space_group_name_H-M   'P 1'
#
loop_
_entity.id
_entity.type
_entity.pdbx_description
1 polymer ?
#
loop_
_entity_poly.entity_id
_entity_poly.type
_entity_poly.pdbx_seq_one_letter_code
_entity_poly.pdbx_strand_id
1 'polypeptide(L)'
;MNFEKEGIVSVWYSTADYASIPDSYFEEDEQGLDQWAKNYQIISYDPENMETNGCETGCAPTKDIIGPCSWSGSYGEAVIKKIEKIGDKKISWLILLFDFEYRAKKTHIFQDEYVNFVGCFPFDIDANQLD
;
A
#
# COMPACT_ATOMS: atom_id res chain seq x y z
N MET A 1 -31.73 -0.12 0.23
CA MET A 1 -30.50 -0.90 0.02
C MET A 1 -29.38 0.11 -0.12
N ASN A 2 -28.56 0.28 0.91
CA ASN A 2 -27.37 1.11 0.83
C ASN A 2 -26.24 0.13 0.53
N PHE A 3 -25.74 0.13 -0.71
CA PHE A 3 -24.46 -0.51 -1.01
C PHE A 3 -23.40 0.34 -0.32
N GLU A 4 -22.50 -0.28 0.44
CA GLU A 4 -21.35 0.42 1.02
C GLU A 4 -20.50 0.91 -0.14
N LYS A 5 -20.55 2.23 -0.39
CA LYS A 5 -19.72 2.91 -1.40
C LYS A 5 -18.35 3.30 -0.86
N GLU A 6 -18.16 3.13 0.44
CA GLU A 6 -16.96 3.52 1.17
C GLU A 6 -16.31 2.27 1.76
N GLY A 7 -15.01 2.11 1.53
CA GLY A 7 -14.20 1.04 2.09
C GLY A 7 -12.95 1.58 2.79
N ILE A 8 -12.06 0.69 3.21
CA ILE A 8 -10.77 1.07 3.81
C ILE A 8 -9.62 0.48 2.99
N VAL A 9 -8.63 1.31 2.66
CA VAL A 9 -7.37 0.87 2.06
C VAL A 9 -6.24 0.98 3.07
N SER A 10 -5.51 -0.10 3.26
CA SER A 10 -4.23 -0.10 3.98
C SER A 10 -3.09 0.15 3.01
N VAL A 11 -2.14 1.01 3.39
CA VAL A 11 -1.10 1.50 2.48
C VAL A 11 0.29 1.27 3.03
N TRP A 12 1.16 0.72 2.19
CA TRP A 12 2.60 0.58 2.42
C TRP A 12 3.38 1.19 1.26
N TYR A 13 4.60 1.63 1.53
CA TYR A 13 5.52 2.14 0.49
C TYR A 13 6.96 1.74 0.77
N SER A 14 7.79 1.79 -0.26
CA SER A 14 9.25 1.68 -0.12
C SER A 14 9.98 2.84 -0.75
N THR A 15 11.23 3.00 -0.34
CA THR A 15 12.25 3.82 -1.01
C THR A 15 13.42 2.98 -1.51
N ALA A 16 13.43 1.66 -1.24
CA ALA A 16 14.40 0.73 -1.79
C ALA A 16 14.09 0.48 -3.27
N ASP A 17 15.12 0.33 -4.09
CA ASP A 17 14.94 0.06 -5.50
C ASP A 17 14.21 -1.29 -5.68
N TYR A 18 13.22 -1.37 -6.56
CA TYR A 18 12.42 -2.59 -6.70
C TYR A 18 13.30 -3.81 -7.02
N ALA A 19 14.31 -3.61 -7.89
CA ALA A 19 15.30 -4.62 -8.25
C ALA A 19 16.21 -5.10 -7.09
N SER A 20 16.19 -4.40 -5.93
CA SER A 20 16.94 -4.80 -4.74
C SER A 20 16.13 -5.68 -3.78
N ILE A 21 14.81 -5.78 -3.99
CA ILE A 21 13.93 -6.64 -3.20
C ILE A 21 14.00 -8.05 -3.79
N PRO A 22 14.30 -9.10 -2.99
CA PRO A 22 14.37 -10.45 -3.50
C PRO A 22 12.98 -10.93 -3.97
N ASP A 23 12.92 -11.68 -5.07
CA ASP A 23 11.66 -12.21 -5.62
C ASP A 23 10.84 -12.98 -4.57
N SER A 24 11.53 -13.73 -3.69
CA SER A 24 10.93 -14.46 -2.57
C SER A 24 10.15 -13.58 -1.59
N TYR A 25 10.31 -12.26 -1.65
CA TYR A 25 9.52 -11.32 -0.85
C TYR A 25 8.04 -11.30 -1.27
N PHE A 26 7.79 -11.54 -2.57
CA PHE A 26 6.48 -11.51 -3.23
C PHE A 26 5.92 -12.90 -3.55
N GLU A 27 6.72 -13.95 -3.39
CA GLU A 27 6.30 -15.33 -3.68
C GLU A 27 5.36 -15.84 -2.58
N GLU A 28 4.14 -16.21 -2.99
CA GLU A 28 3.18 -16.89 -2.12
C GLU A 28 3.67 -18.28 -1.71
N ASP A 29 3.43 -18.67 -0.47
CA ASP A 29 3.63 -20.04 -0.01
C ASP A 29 2.41 -20.94 -0.29
N GLU A 30 2.45 -22.17 0.23
CA GLU A 30 1.33 -23.13 0.11
C GLU A 30 0.01 -22.65 0.74
N GLN A 31 0.05 -21.59 1.57
CA GLN A 31 -1.10 -20.97 2.22
C GLN A 31 -1.57 -19.69 1.49
N GLY A 32 -0.93 -19.33 0.38
CA GLY A 32 -1.24 -18.12 -0.39
C GLY A 32 -0.71 -16.85 0.27
N LEU A 33 0.29 -16.93 1.15
CA LEU A 33 0.87 -15.76 1.82
C LEU A 33 2.31 -15.51 1.35
N ASP A 34 2.54 -14.31 0.83
CA ASP A 34 3.87 -13.81 0.53
C ASP A 34 4.65 -13.43 1.81
N GLN A 35 5.96 -13.15 1.66
CA GLN A 35 6.81 -12.80 2.80
C GLN A 35 6.44 -11.44 3.40
N TRP A 36 5.97 -10.50 2.57
CA TRP A 36 5.44 -9.21 3.04
C TRP A 36 4.30 -9.41 4.04
N ALA A 37 3.27 -10.18 3.68
CA ALA A 37 2.11 -10.45 4.54
C ALA A 37 2.56 -11.09 5.86
N LYS A 38 3.49 -12.05 5.80
CA LYS A 38 4.07 -12.69 7.00
C LYS A 38 4.82 -11.70 7.88
N ASN A 39 5.64 -10.83 7.30
CA ASN A 39 6.38 -9.80 8.05
C ASN A 39 5.43 -8.88 8.81
N TYR A 40 4.27 -8.58 8.24
CA TYR A 40 3.23 -7.77 8.87
C TYR A 40 2.26 -8.57 9.75
N GLN A 41 2.42 -9.88 9.91
CA GLN A 41 1.51 -10.79 10.61
C GLN A 41 0.08 -10.79 10.05
N ILE A 42 -0.04 -10.61 8.73
CA ILE A 42 -1.28 -10.80 7.99
C ILE A 42 -1.46 -12.30 7.75
N ILE A 43 -2.55 -12.86 8.29
CA ILE A 43 -2.82 -14.31 8.22
C ILE A 43 -3.68 -14.71 7.00
N SER A 44 -4.34 -13.74 6.37
CA SER A 44 -5.10 -13.91 5.14
C SER A 44 -5.47 -12.52 4.60
N TYR A 45 -5.52 -12.38 3.29
CA TYR A 45 -6.12 -11.26 2.57
C TYR A 45 -6.70 -11.77 1.25
N ASP A 46 -7.51 -10.96 0.59
CA ASP A 46 -8.00 -11.25 -0.76
C ASP A 46 -7.02 -10.67 -1.79
N PRO A 47 -6.32 -11.49 -2.60
CA PRO A 47 -5.42 -10.99 -3.63
C PRO A 47 -6.10 -10.10 -4.68
N GLU A 48 -7.41 -10.27 -4.91
CA GLU A 48 -8.17 -9.41 -5.85
C GLU A 48 -8.30 -7.97 -5.33
N ASN A 49 -8.11 -7.76 -4.03
CA ASN A 49 -8.13 -6.45 -3.39
C ASN A 49 -6.73 -5.83 -3.25
N MET A 50 -5.68 -6.51 -3.72
CA MET A 50 -4.32 -5.99 -3.70
C MET A 50 -4.00 -5.27 -5.00
N GLU A 51 -3.50 -4.03 -4.88
CA GLU A 51 -2.95 -3.27 -5.99
C GLU A 51 -1.52 -2.82 -5.64
N THR A 52 -0.62 -2.92 -6.61
CA THR A 52 0.74 -2.40 -6.49
C THR A 52 1.03 -1.41 -7.60
N ASN A 53 1.81 -0.38 -7.30
CA ASN A 53 2.31 0.54 -8.32
C ASN A 53 3.69 1.09 -7.92
N GLY A 54 4.49 1.51 -8.90
CA GLY A 54 5.83 2.00 -8.63
C GLY A 54 6.62 2.33 -9.89
N CYS A 55 7.92 2.49 -9.72
CA CYS A 55 8.88 2.64 -10.81
C CYS A 55 9.85 1.44 -10.84
N GLU A 56 10.19 1.00 -12.05
CA GLU A 56 11.13 -0.12 -12.25
C GLU A 56 12.53 0.20 -11.68
N THR A 57 12.94 1.47 -11.69
CA THR A 57 14.24 1.92 -11.18
C THR A 57 14.12 3.25 -10.43
N GLY A 58 14.75 3.32 -9.25
CA GLY A 58 14.90 4.53 -8.45
C GLY A 58 13.64 4.91 -7.68
N CYS A 59 13.34 6.21 -7.60
CA CYS A 59 12.13 6.73 -6.96
C CYS A 59 11.51 7.85 -7.78
N ALA A 60 10.17 7.89 -7.79
CA ALA A 60 9.38 8.95 -8.39
C ALA A 60 8.62 9.73 -7.32
N PRO A 61 8.16 10.98 -7.60
CA PRO A 61 7.24 11.69 -6.71
C PRO A 61 6.07 10.81 -6.28
N THR A 62 5.72 10.81 -4.99
CA THR A 62 4.63 9.98 -4.45
C THR A 62 3.32 10.18 -5.20
N LYS A 63 3.05 11.42 -5.63
CA LYS A 63 1.88 11.76 -6.45
C LYS A 63 1.83 11.00 -7.77
N ASP A 64 2.96 10.86 -8.45
CA ASP A 64 3.04 10.19 -9.76
C ASP A 64 2.80 8.68 -9.62
N ILE A 65 3.13 8.10 -8.47
CA ILE A 65 2.90 6.68 -8.16
C ILE A 65 1.47 6.44 -7.67
N ILE A 66 0.91 7.28 -6.79
CA ILE A 66 -0.44 7.03 -6.26
C ILE A 66 -1.56 7.55 -7.18
N GLY A 67 -1.27 8.55 -8.02
CA GLY A 67 -2.21 9.16 -8.95
C GLY A 67 -3.01 8.16 -9.79
N PRO A 68 -2.36 7.23 -10.52
CA PRO A 68 -3.07 6.28 -11.35
C PRO A 68 -3.73 5.13 -10.59
N CYS A 69 -3.54 5.00 -9.27
CA CYS A 69 -4.12 3.88 -8.51
C CYS A 69 -5.64 3.96 -8.39
N SER A 70 -6.28 2.82 -8.15
CA SER A 70 -7.74 2.74 -8.01
C SER A 70 -8.24 3.66 -6.92
N TRP A 71 -9.28 4.46 -7.23
CA TRP A 71 -9.95 5.38 -6.30
C TRP A 71 -9.05 6.41 -5.62
N SER A 72 -7.85 6.66 -6.14
CA SER A 72 -6.83 7.50 -5.52
C SER A 72 -7.27 8.95 -5.25
N GLY A 73 -8.29 9.45 -5.95
CA GLY A 73 -8.90 10.75 -5.65
C GLY A 73 -9.54 10.84 -4.26
N SER A 74 -9.87 9.72 -3.63
CA SER A 74 -10.47 9.68 -2.29
C SER A 74 -9.46 9.61 -1.14
N TYR A 75 -8.30 8.97 -1.34
CA TYR A 75 -7.28 8.77 -0.29
C TYR A 75 -5.88 9.30 -0.61
N GLY A 76 -5.56 9.55 -1.88
CA GLY A 76 -4.21 9.80 -2.37
C GLY A 76 -3.54 11.02 -1.73
N GLU A 77 -4.26 12.14 -1.63
CA GLU A 77 -3.80 13.35 -0.94
C GLU A 77 -3.46 13.11 0.54
N ALA A 78 -4.25 12.27 1.22
CA ALA A 78 -4.00 11.94 2.62
C ALA A 78 -2.76 11.04 2.78
N VAL A 79 -2.57 10.09 1.87
CA VAL A 79 -1.38 9.23 1.80
C VAL A 79 -0.13 10.07 1.53
N ILE A 80 -0.14 10.94 0.52
CA ILE A 80 0.99 11.82 0.19
C ILE A 80 1.41 12.63 1.41
N LYS A 81 0.46 13.33 2.05
CA LYS A 81 0.73 14.13 3.27
C LYS A 81 1.28 13.28 4.41
N LYS A 82 0.91 12.01 4.49
CA LYS A 82 1.40 11.11 5.55
C LYS A 82 2.82 10.64 5.27
N ILE A 83 3.14 10.28 4.03
CA ILE A 83 4.50 9.91 3.60
C ILE A 83 5.45 11.11 3.78
N GLU A 84 5.04 12.31 3.39
CA GLU A 84 5.82 13.54 3.59
C GLU A 84 6.08 13.85 5.07
N LYS A 85 5.13 13.51 5.96
CA LYS A 85 5.32 13.63 7.42
C LYS A 85 6.29 12.61 7.99
N ILE A 86 6.43 11.45 7.34
CA ILE A 86 7.43 10.43 7.72
C ILE A 86 8.84 10.90 7.29
N GLY A 87 8.93 11.66 6.20
CA GLY A 87 10.16 12.31 5.74
C GLY A 87 10.46 12.11 4.27
N ASP A 88 9.66 11.29 3.58
CA ASP A 88 9.88 10.93 2.19
C ASP A 88 8.99 11.75 1.24
N LYS A 89 9.54 12.14 0.09
CA LYS A 89 8.80 12.85 -0.98
C LYS A 89 8.77 12.08 -2.29
N LYS A 90 9.58 11.04 -2.36
CA LYS A 90 9.70 10.14 -3.49
C LYS A 90 9.73 8.73 -2.96
N ILE A 91 9.04 7.84 -3.64
CA ILE A 91 8.95 6.43 -3.29
C ILE A 91 9.30 5.60 -4.54
N SER A 92 9.72 4.36 -4.34
CA SER A 92 9.99 3.43 -5.43
C SER A 92 8.74 2.64 -5.79
N TRP A 93 7.99 2.20 -4.79
CA TRP A 93 6.77 1.42 -4.99
C TRP A 93 5.81 1.53 -3.80
N LEU A 94 4.59 1.06 -4.03
CA LEU A 94 3.41 1.16 -3.19
C LEU A 94 2.67 -0.18 -3.17
N ILE A 95 2.18 -0.58 -1.99
CA ILE A 95 1.17 -1.63 -1.82
C ILE A 95 -0.10 -0.98 -1.30
N LEU A 96 -1.21 -1.29 -1.94
CA LEU A 96 -2.55 -0.96 -1.53
C LEU A 96 -3.30 -2.26 -1.29
N LEU A 97 -3.90 -2.39 -0.11
CA LEU A 97 -4.80 -3.50 0.18
C LEU A 97 -6.18 -2.94 0.56
N PHE A 98 -7.10 -3.03 -0.40
CA PHE A 98 -8.48 -2.57 -0.27
C PHE A 98 -9.31 -3.54 0.59
N ASP A 99 -10.36 -3.00 1.19
CA ASP A 99 -11.25 -3.69 2.14
C ASP A 99 -10.53 -4.46 3.24
N PHE A 100 -9.36 -3.96 3.64
CA PHE A 100 -8.53 -4.52 4.69
C PHE A 100 -7.99 -3.41 5.59
N GLU A 101 -8.23 -3.52 6.90
CA GLU A 101 -7.72 -2.57 7.90
C GLU A 101 -6.54 -3.20 8.67
N TYR A 102 -5.32 -2.86 8.27
CA TYR A 102 -4.12 -3.28 8.99
C TYR A 102 -4.03 -2.60 10.37
N ARG A 103 -3.83 -3.40 11.42
CA ARG A 103 -3.81 -2.92 12.81
C ARG A 103 -2.39 -2.86 13.38
N ALA A 104 -1.56 -1.95 12.85
CA ALA A 104 -0.17 -1.73 13.28
C ALA A 104 -0.01 -1.53 14.81
N LYS A 105 -1.01 -0.94 15.49
CA LYS A 105 -0.99 -0.78 16.95
C LYS A 105 -1.12 -2.10 17.73
N LYS A 106 -1.70 -3.14 17.13
CA LYS A 106 -1.82 -4.48 17.73
C LYS A 106 -0.58 -5.32 17.46
N THR A 107 -0.05 -5.24 16.24
CA THR A 107 1.13 -6.00 15.81
C THR A 107 2.44 -5.37 16.28
N HIS A 108 2.43 -4.05 16.56
CA HIS A 108 3.61 -3.22 16.80
C HIS A 108 4.59 -3.17 15.61
N ILE A 109 4.12 -3.53 14.41
CA ILE A 109 4.92 -3.52 13.18
C ILE A 109 4.48 -2.33 12.33
N PHE A 110 5.41 -1.41 12.10
CA PHE A 110 5.20 -0.20 11.29
C PHE A 110 6.09 -0.18 10.05
N GLN A 111 7.12 -1.01 10.00
CA GLN A 111 8.04 -1.16 8.88
C GLN A 111 8.65 -2.55 8.94
N ASP A 112 9.05 -3.08 7.80
CA ASP A 112 9.99 -4.19 7.72
C ASP A 112 11.29 -3.74 7.01
N GLU A 113 12.04 -4.67 6.44
CA GLU A 113 13.28 -4.36 5.72
C GLU A 113 13.05 -3.51 4.45
N TYR A 114 11.90 -3.67 3.79
CA TYR A 114 11.66 -3.11 2.46
C TYR A 114 10.55 -2.06 2.45
N VAL A 115 9.50 -2.20 3.26
CA VAL A 115 8.36 -1.29 3.23
C VAL A 115 8.04 -0.66 4.58
N ASN A 116 7.42 0.52 4.50
CA ASN A 116 6.92 1.30 5.61
C ASN A 116 5.39 1.35 5.52
N PHE A 117 4.72 1.09 6.64
CA PHE A 117 3.28 1.23 6.74
C PHE A 117 2.91 2.70 6.93
N VAL A 118 2.09 3.22 6.02
CA VAL A 118 1.64 4.62 6.01
C VAL A 118 0.44 4.80 6.94
N GLY A 119 -0.54 3.91 6.83
CA GLY A 119 -1.82 4.00 7.52
C GLY A 119 -2.96 3.35 6.75
N CYS A 120 -4.16 3.43 7.34
CA CYS A 120 -5.40 3.05 6.70
C CYS A 120 -6.20 4.31 6.37
N PHE A 121 -6.82 4.35 5.20
CA PHE A 121 -7.56 5.51 4.70
C PHE A 121 -8.91 5.07 4.15
N PRO A 122 -9.98 5.87 4.31
CA PRO A 122 -11.22 5.61 3.60
C PRO A 122 -11.01 5.80 2.10
N PHE A 123 -11.64 4.94 1.30
CA PHE A 123 -11.75 5.14 -0.15
C PHE A 123 -13.22 5.12 -0.58
N ASP A 124 -13.52 5.80 -1.68
CA ASP A 124 -14.85 5.84 -2.30
C ASP A 124 -14.78 5.21 -3.69
N ILE A 125 -15.63 4.20 -3.94
CA ILE A 125 -15.65 3.47 -5.22
C ILE A 125 -16.05 4.34 -6.42
N ASP A 126 -16.73 5.46 -6.17
CA ASP A 126 -17.14 6.43 -7.19
C ASP A 126 -16.05 7.51 -7.40
N ALA A 127 -14.94 7.47 -6.66
CA ALA A 127 -13.88 8.46 -6.79
C ALA A 127 -13.08 8.30 -8.09
N ASN A 128 -12.81 9.44 -8.73
CA ASN A 128 -11.87 9.50 -9.83
C ASN A 128 -10.42 9.23 -9.34
N GLN A 129 -9.51 9.06 -10.29
CA GLN A 129 -8.08 9.12 -10.01
C GLN A 129 -7.67 10.54 -9.57
N LEU A 130 -6.60 10.62 -8.78
CA LEU A 130 -5.98 11.87 -8.37
C LEU A 130 -5.24 12.49 -9.55
N ASP A 131 -5.66 13.70 -9.95
CA ASP A 131 -4.99 14.57 -10.94
C ASP A 131 -3.67 15.13 -10.42
#